data_AF-A0A950WG57-F1
#
_entry.id   AF-A0A950WG57-F1
#
_cell.length_a   1.000
_cell.length_b   1.000
_cell.length_c   1.000
_cell.angle_alpha   90.00
_cell.angle_beta   90.00
_cell.angle_gamma   90.00
#
_symmetry.space_group_name_H-M   'P 1'
#
loop_
_entity.id
_entity.type
_entity.pdbx_description
1 polymer ?
#
loop_
_entity_poly.entity_id
_entity_poly.type
_entity_poly.pdbx_seq_one_letter_code
_entity_poly.pdbx_strand_id
1 'polypeptide(L)'
;MSTALAKEMQQHTYAIMDEVEGSHWWFVGRRKILESFLDRIVSRLSPRDSRLRILDVGCGTGANIEMLSQYGEAEGVDVSDDALEFCRRKGLKAQKGLAETLPYEDDTFDITTALDVIEHLDDDVAGLKEMYRVTRSGGYSLIFVPAFMWLWGVQDDISNHRIR
;
A
#
# COMPACT_ATOMS: atom_id res chain seq x y z
N MET A 1 -26.01 -6.53 5.97
CA MET A 1 -25.90 -7.02 4.58
C MET A 1 -25.98 -8.54 4.57
N SER A 2 -26.46 -9.16 3.49
CA SER A 2 -26.44 -10.64 3.34
C SER A 2 -25.00 -11.15 3.31
N THR A 3 -24.71 -12.22 4.05
CA THR A 3 -23.38 -12.88 4.11
C THR A 3 -22.91 -13.39 2.74
N ALA A 4 -23.84 -13.64 1.81
CA ALA A 4 -23.52 -14.04 0.44
C ALA A 4 -22.91 -12.90 -0.38
N LEU A 5 -23.44 -11.68 -0.26
CA LEU A 5 -22.95 -10.50 -0.98
C LEU A 5 -21.53 -10.13 -0.53
N ALA A 6 -21.25 -10.18 0.77
CA ALA A 6 -19.91 -9.90 1.30
C ALA A 6 -18.87 -10.90 0.78
N LYS A 7 -19.23 -12.18 0.66
CA LYS A 7 -18.33 -13.23 0.14
C LYS A 7 -18.08 -13.11 -1.36
N GLU A 8 -19.12 -12.74 -2.13
CA GLU A 8 -19.01 -12.49 -3.57
C GLU A 8 -18.17 -11.24 -3.86
N MET A 9 -18.37 -10.17 -3.08
CA MET A 9 -17.51 -8.98 -3.13
C MET A 9 -16.06 -9.33 -2.80
N GLN A 10 -15.80 -10.14 -1.77
CA GLN A 10 -14.45 -10.61 -1.42
C GLN A 10 -13.76 -11.40 -2.54
N GLN A 11 -14.50 -12.22 -3.27
CA GLN A 11 -13.97 -13.01 -4.40
C GLN A 11 -13.61 -12.15 -5.62
N HIS A 12 -14.25 -11.00 -5.77
CA HIS A 12 -14.04 -10.08 -6.90
C HIS A 12 -13.32 -8.79 -6.51
N THR A 13 -12.86 -8.66 -5.26
CA THR A 13 -12.28 -7.43 -4.71
C THR A 13 -11.21 -6.84 -5.62
N TYR A 14 -10.20 -7.63 -6.02
CA TYR A 14 -9.11 -7.11 -6.84
C TYR A 14 -9.53 -6.75 -8.26
N ALA A 15 -10.48 -7.49 -8.87
CA ALA A 15 -11.01 -7.15 -10.18
C ALA A 15 -11.80 -5.84 -10.16
N ILE A 16 -12.64 -5.65 -9.13
CA ILE A 16 -13.38 -4.41 -8.92
C ILE A 16 -12.40 -3.27 -8.65
N MET A 17 -11.43 -3.46 -7.75
CA MET A 17 -10.40 -2.46 -7.45
C MET A 17 -9.66 -2.02 -8.71
N ASP A 18 -9.17 -2.96 -9.52
CA ASP A 18 -8.48 -2.66 -10.78
C ASP A 18 -9.33 -1.85 -11.76
N GLU A 19 -10.64 -2.15 -11.85
CA GLU A 19 -11.58 -1.44 -12.71
C GLU A 19 -11.82 0.01 -12.23
N VAL A 20 -11.96 0.20 -10.91
CA VAL A 20 -12.41 1.49 -10.36
C VAL A 20 -11.29 2.40 -9.84
N GLU A 21 -10.10 1.86 -9.56
CA GLU A 21 -8.99 2.60 -8.94
C GLU A 21 -8.61 3.86 -9.73
N GLY A 22 -8.71 3.82 -11.07
CA GLY A 22 -8.36 4.94 -11.94
C GLY A 22 -9.39 6.07 -12.00
N SER A 23 -10.65 5.82 -11.62
CA SER A 23 -11.77 6.74 -11.93
C SER A 23 -12.65 7.08 -10.73
N HIS A 24 -12.77 6.19 -9.76
CA HIS A 24 -13.64 6.40 -8.61
C HIS A 24 -13.05 7.48 -7.69
N TRP A 25 -13.91 8.43 -7.29
CA TRP A 25 -13.51 9.66 -6.61
C TRP A 25 -12.68 9.41 -5.34
N TRP A 26 -12.96 8.31 -4.62
CA TRP A 26 -12.22 7.94 -3.41
C TRP A 26 -10.74 7.66 -3.73
N PHE A 27 -10.45 6.79 -4.70
CA PHE A 27 -9.08 6.44 -5.06
C PHE A 27 -8.32 7.62 -5.67
N VAL A 28 -8.99 8.38 -6.55
CA VAL A 28 -8.39 9.57 -7.18
C VAL A 28 -8.13 10.66 -6.15
N GLY A 29 -9.10 10.98 -5.29
CA GLY A 29 -8.99 12.00 -4.26
C GLY A 29 -7.95 11.63 -3.20
N ARG A 30 -7.94 10.37 -2.76
CA ARG A 30 -6.95 9.83 -1.82
C ARG A 30 -5.54 9.93 -2.38
N ARG A 31 -5.31 9.52 -3.64
CA ARG A 31 -3.98 9.65 -4.26
C ARG A 31 -3.50 11.09 -4.32
N LYS A 32 -4.37 12.06 -4.60
CA LYS A 32 -3.99 13.50 -4.54
C LYS A 32 -3.54 13.95 -3.15
N ILE A 33 -4.16 13.42 -2.09
CA ILE A 33 -3.72 13.68 -0.72
C ILE A 33 -2.34 13.07 -0.50
N LEU A 34 -2.14 11.80 -0.89
CA LEU A 34 -0.86 11.10 -0.76
C LEU A 34 0.26 11.79 -1.54
N GLU A 35 0.02 12.19 -2.78
CA GLU A 35 0.93 12.98 -3.62
C GLU A 35 1.38 14.26 -2.90
N SER A 36 0.46 14.97 -2.24
CA SER A 36 0.83 16.18 -1.49
C SER A 36 1.78 15.93 -0.31
N PHE A 37 1.70 14.74 0.31
CA PHE A 37 2.66 14.32 1.34
C PHE A 37 3.98 13.85 0.72
N LEU A 38 3.92 13.11 -0.39
CA LEU A 38 5.09 12.66 -1.12
C LEU A 38 5.92 13.84 -1.63
N ASP A 39 5.31 14.88 -2.20
CA ASP A 39 5.99 16.11 -2.61
C ASP A 39 6.79 16.74 -1.45
N ARG A 40 6.20 16.74 -0.24
CA ARG A 40 6.85 17.27 0.97
C ARG A 40 7.95 16.36 1.51
N ILE A 41 7.80 15.05 1.36
CA ILE A 41 8.81 14.07 1.77
C ILE A 41 10.01 14.16 0.83
N VAL A 42 9.76 14.09 -0.47
CA VAL A 42 10.79 14.12 -1.52
C VAL A 42 11.58 15.41 -1.50
N SER A 43 10.94 16.56 -1.25
CA SER A 43 11.65 17.84 -1.09
C SER A 43 12.57 17.93 0.15
N ARG A 44 12.40 17.05 1.14
CA ARG A 44 13.27 16.96 2.33
C ARG A 44 14.36 15.92 2.19
N LEU A 45 14.19 14.97 1.28
CA LEU A 45 15.22 13.99 0.99
C LEU A 45 16.33 14.67 0.19
N SER A 46 17.56 14.59 0.69
CA SER A 46 18.71 15.04 -0.08
C SER A 46 18.76 14.27 -1.40
N PRO A 47 18.95 14.95 -2.55
CA PRO A 47 19.18 14.26 -3.81
C PRO A 47 20.38 13.35 -3.62
N ARG A 48 20.18 12.03 -3.69
CA ARG A 48 21.28 11.12 -4.00
C ARG A 48 21.53 11.22 -5.51
N ASP A 49 22.73 10.87 -5.95
CA ASP A 49 23.05 10.76 -7.39
C ASP A 49 22.18 9.71 -8.12
N SER A 50 21.34 8.96 -7.38
CA SER A 50 20.42 7.93 -7.86
C SER A 50 18.94 8.31 -7.68
N ARG A 51 18.05 7.69 -8.49
CA ARG A 51 16.60 7.75 -8.28
C ARG A 51 16.24 7.19 -6.89
N LEU A 52 15.20 7.74 -6.26
CA LEU A 52 14.69 7.25 -4.98
C LEU A 52 14.16 5.82 -5.14
N ARG A 53 14.44 4.95 -4.18
CA ARG A 53 13.83 3.62 -4.12
C ARG A 53 12.60 3.63 -3.21
N ILE A 54 11.49 3.12 -3.73
CA ILE A 54 10.20 3.21 -3.07
C ILE A 54 9.56 1.81 -2.99
N LEU A 55 9.09 1.41 -1.82
CA LEU A 55 8.33 0.17 -1.61
C LEU A 55 6.89 0.49 -1.21
N ASP A 56 5.92 -0.10 -1.92
CA ASP A 56 4.52 -0.15 -1.49
C ASP A 56 4.23 -1.50 -0.81
N VAL A 57 4.06 -1.48 0.50
CA VAL A 57 3.72 -2.65 1.32
C VAL A 57 2.21 -2.85 1.27
N GLY A 58 1.76 -4.06 0.89
CA GLY A 58 0.36 -4.35 0.59
C GLY A 58 -0.11 -3.67 -0.71
N CYS A 59 0.65 -3.84 -1.79
CA CYS A 59 0.47 -3.04 -3.00
C CYS A 59 -0.82 -3.32 -3.79
N GLY A 60 -1.54 -4.40 -3.48
CA GLY A 60 -2.75 -4.80 -4.16
C GLY A 60 -2.54 -4.94 -5.67
N THR A 61 -3.45 -4.34 -6.44
CA THR A 61 -3.46 -4.32 -7.92
C THR A 61 -2.43 -3.39 -8.55
N GLY A 62 -1.61 -2.70 -7.74
CA GLY A 62 -0.47 -1.90 -8.19
C GLY A 62 -0.78 -0.44 -8.55
N ALA A 63 -2.02 0.03 -8.35
CA ALA A 63 -2.43 1.41 -8.66
C ALA A 63 -1.55 2.50 -8.03
N ASN A 64 -1.06 2.23 -6.81
CA ASN A 64 -0.19 3.18 -6.11
C ASN A 64 1.25 3.09 -6.59
N ILE A 65 1.73 1.92 -7.03
CA ILE A 65 3.07 1.76 -7.63
C ILE A 65 3.22 2.68 -8.85
N GLU A 66 2.18 2.79 -9.69
CA GLU A 66 2.18 3.69 -10.86
C GLU A 66 2.36 5.16 -10.46
N MET A 67 1.63 5.61 -9.44
CA MET A 67 1.76 6.97 -8.88
C MET A 67 3.14 7.18 -8.24
N LEU A 68 3.61 6.22 -7.44
CA LEU A 68 4.91 6.28 -6.78
C LEU A 68 6.09 6.28 -7.77
N SER A 69 5.93 5.67 -8.95
CA SER A 69 6.94 5.65 -10.01
C SER A 69 7.26 7.04 -10.58
N GLN A 70 6.40 8.04 -10.33
CA GLN A 70 6.67 9.44 -10.65
C GLN A 70 7.76 10.05 -9.76
N TYR A 71 7.94 9.50 -8.55
CA TYR A 71 8.87 9.99 -7.53
C TYR A 71 10.19 9.20 -7.49
N GLY A 72 10.24 8.00 -8.08
CA GLY A 72 11.40 7.12 -7.96
C GLY A 72 11.29 5.83 -8.77
N GLU A 73 12.10 4.84 -8.39
CA GLU A 73 11.95 3.44 -8.77
C GLU A 73 11.06 2.77 -7.72
N ALA A 74 9.79 2.54 -8.07
CA ALA A 74 8.80 1.95 -7.18
C ALA A 74 8.63 0.45 -7.44
N GLU A 75 8.48 -0.31 -6.35
CA GLU A 75 8.09 -1.72 -6.39
C GLU A 75 7.11 -2.04 -5.27
N GLY A 76 6.37 -3.13 -5.41
CA GLY A 76 5.36 -3.56 -4.45
C GLY A 76 5.65 -4.90 -3.80
N VAL A 77 5.06 -5.12 -2.63
CA VAL A 77 4.96 -6.43 -1.99
C VAL A 77 3.52 -6.68 -1.55
N ASP A 78 3.01 -7.88 -1.81
CA ASP A 78 1.67 -8.28 -1.37
C ASP A 78 1.63 -9.78 -1.02
N VAL A 79 0.73 -10.18 -0.13
CA VAL A 79 0.55 -11.59 0.25
C VAL A 79 -0.27 -12.36 -0.79
N SER A 80 -1.11 -11.66 -1.55
CA SER A 80 -2.08 -12.22 -2.48
C SER A 80 -1.49 -12.44 -3.88
N ASP A 81 -1.43 -13.71 -4.30
CA ASP A 81 -1.04 -14.05 -5.69
C ASP A 81 -2.02 -13.45 -6.71
N ASP A 82 -3.32 -13.38 -6.36
CA ASP A 82 -4.36 -12.82 -7.23
C ASP A 82 -4.12 -11.33 -7.48
N ALA A 83 -3.69 -10.58 -6.45
CA ALA A 83 -3.34 -9.17 -6.58
C ALA A 83 -2.10 -8.97 -7.45
N LEU A 84 -1.05 -9.75 -7.18
CA LEU A 84 0.23 -9.69 -7.91
C LEU A 84 0.09 -10.04 -9.39
N GLU A 85 -0.91 -10.86 -9.75
CA GLU A 85 -1.23 -11.15 -11.15
C GLU A 85 -1.67 -9.88 -11.91
N PHE A 86 -2.37 -8.94 -11.28
CA PHE A 86 -2.66 -7.62 -11.90
C PHE A 86 -1.39 -6.80 -12.09
N CYS A 87 -0.51 -6.74 -11.08
CA CYS A 87 0.78 -6.07 -11.20
C CYS A 87 1.60 -6.63 -12.37
N ARG A 88 1.63 -7.97 -12.52
CA ARG A 88 2.31 -8.65 -13.64
C ARG A 88 1.72 -8.25 -14.99
N ARG A 89 0.39 -8.21 -15.11
CA ARG A 89 -0.28 -7.77 -16.35
C ARG A 89 0.01 -6.32 -16.71
N LYS A 90 0.15 -5.43 -15.70
CA LYS A 90 0.52 -4.02 -15.87
C LYS A 90 2.03 -3.82 -16.10
N GLY A 91 2.84 -4.88 -16.00
CA GLY A 91 4.31 -4.78 -16.10
C GLY A 91 4.97 -4.10 -14.90
N LEU A 92 4.28 -4.05 -13.76
CA LEU A 92 4.77 -3.46 -12.52
C LEU A 92 5.69 -4.45 -11.78
N LYS A 93 6.74 -3.91 -11.14
CA LYS A 93 7.62 -4.70 -10.28
C LYS A 93 6.92 -4.94 -8.94
N ALA A 94 6.49 -6.16 -8.70
CA ALA A 94 5.94 -6.57 -7.42
C ALA A 94 6.30 -8.03 -7.11
N GLN A 95 6.41 -8.37 -5.83
CA GLN A 95 6.71 -9.74 -5.39
C GLN A 95 5.85 -10.18 -4.21
N LYS A 96 5.80 -11.49 -4.00
CA LYS A 96 5.08 -12.07 -2.85
C LYS A 96 5.84 -11.85 -1.56
N GLY A 97 5.15 -11.40 -0.51
CA GLY A 97 5.72 -11.27 0.82
C GLY A 97 4.67 -10.89 1.86
N LEU A 98 5.01 -11.12 3.13
CA LEU A 98 4.21 -10.69 4.27
C LEU A 98 4.75 -9.36 4.80
N ALA A 99 3.87 -8.47 5.25
CA ALA A 99 4.29 -7.19 5.82
C ALA A 99 5.09 -7.38 7.12
N GLU A 100 4.77 -8.44 7.88
CA GLU A 100 5.43 -8.80 9.14
C GLU A 100 6.80 -9.49 8.93
N THR A 101 7.13 -9.89 7.70
CA THR A 101 8.44 -10.45 7.33
C THR A 101 8.78 -10.08 5.88
N LEU A 102 9.26 -8.86 5.68
CA LEU A 102 9.51 -8.30 4.36
C LEU A 102 10.72 -8.95 3.69
N PRO A 103 10.61 -9.40 2.42
CA PRO A 103 11.69 -10.07 1.68
C PRO A 103 12.71 -9.08 1.10
N TYR A 104 13.20 -8.17 1.94
CA TYR A 104 14.17 -7.13 1.59
C TYR A 104 15.21 -6.98 2.69
N GLU A 105 16.41 -6.55 2.30
CA GLU A 105 17.49 -6.23 3.23
C GLU A 105 17.19 -4.94 4.01
N ASP A 106 17.94 -4.72 5.09
CA ASP A 106 17.88 -3.49 5.88
C ASP A 106 18.27 -2.27 5.04
N ASP A 107 17.74 -1.09 5.39
CA ASP A 107 18.08 0.20 4.77
C ASP A 107 17.97 0.23 3.22
N THR A 108 17.09 -0.58 2.64
CA THR A 108 16.95 -0.80 1.19
C THR A 108 16.22 0.34 0.46
N PHE A 109 15.24 0.96 1.12
CA PHE A 109 14.32 1.92 0.50
C PHE A 109 14.45 3.32 1.09
N ASP A 110 14.35 4.35 0.24
CA ASP A 110 14.25 5.74 0.66
C ASP A 110 12.87 6.06 1.26
N ILE A 111 11.82 5.47 0.67
CA ILE A 111 10.44 5.64 1.09
C ILE A 111 9.74 4.29 1.13
N THR A 112 8.99 4.03 2.19
CA THR A 112 8.05 2.91 2.26
C THR A 112 6.63 3.43 2.43
N THR A 113 5.65 2.77 1.83
CA THR A 113 4.24 3.11 1.97
C THR A 113 3.45 1.90 2.48
N ALA A 114 2.43 2.15 3.30
CA ALA A 114 1.42 1.16 3.68
C ALA A 114 0.07 1.87 3.69
N LEU A 115 -0.76 1.52 2.70
CA LEU A 115 -1.89 2.34 2.29
C LEU A 115 -3.19 1.54 2.38
N ASP A 116 -3.77 1.45 3.57
CA ASP A 116 -4.84 0.52 3.99
C ASP A 116 -4.32 -0.92 4.17
N VAL A 117 -3.41 -1.12 5.13
CA VAL A 117 -2.66 -2.38 5.34
C VAL A 117 -2.49 -2.70 6.82
N ILE A 118 -2.06 -1.73 7.61
CA ILE A 118 -1.71 -1.95 9.04
C ILE A 118 -2.91 -2.49 9.83
N GLU A 119 -4.11 -2.01 9.51
CA GLU A 119 -5.38 -2.42 10.12
C GLU A 119 -5.80 -3.87 9.82
N HIS A 120 -5.13 -4.52 8.86
CA HIS A 120 -5.38 -5.92 8.49
C HIS A 120 -4.42 -6.91 9.15
N LEU A 121 -3.29 -6.42 9.69
CA LEU A 121 -2.21 -7.26 10.22
C LEU A 121 -2.61 -7.92 11.55
N ASP A 122 -2.09 -9.14 11.76
CA ASP A 122 -2.23 -9.85 13.04
C ASP A 122 -1.28 -9.27 14.10
N ASP A 123 -0.07 -8.90 13.67
CA ASP A 123 0.96 -8.25 14.48
C ASP A 123 1.41 -6.96 13.77
N ASP A 124 0.67 -5.88 14.02
CA ASP A 124 0.92 -4.55 13.46
C ASP A 124 2.30 -4.01 13.88
N VAL A 125 2.73 -4.29 15.11
CA VAL A 125 4.06 -3.92 15.62
C VAL A 125 5.16 -4.62 14.83
N ALA A 126 5.01 -5.90 14.49
CA ALA A 126 5.96 -6.61 13.63
C ALA A 126 6.02 -6.00 12.22
N GLY A 127 4.86 -5.71 11.62
CA GLY A 127 4.79 -5.03 10.32
C GLY A 127 5.48 -3.66 10.32
N LEU A 128 5.21 -2.83 11.33
CA LEU A 128 5.85 -1.53 11.49
C LEU A 128 7.36 -1.63 11.72
N LYS A 129 7.83 -2.67 12.43
CA LYS A 129 9.26 -2.93 12.62
C LYS A 129 9.94 -3.33 11.31
N GLU A 130 9.31 -4.16 10.48
CA GLU A 130 9.85 -4.51 9.17
C GLU A 130 9.88 -3.32 8.23
N MET A 131 8.82 -2.52 8.18
CA MET A 131 8.81 -1.26 7.43
C MET A 131 9.95 -0.33 7.88
N TYR A 132 10.14 -0.18 9.19
CA TYR A 132 11.25 0.59 9.74
C TYR A 132 12.62 0.00 9.34
N ARG A 133 12.78 -1.32 9.42
CA ARG A 133 14.04 -2.02 9.10
C ARG A 133 14.45 -1.83 7.63
N VAL A 134 13.52 -2.01 6.70
CA VAL A 134 13.83 -1.89 5.25
C VAL A 134 13.89 -0.45 4.78
N THR A 135 13.35 0.51 5.55
CA THR A 135 13.49 1.95 5.28
C THR A 135 14.83 2.43 5.77
N ARG A 136 15.59 3.11 4.92
CA ARG A 136 16.90 3.59 5.32
C ARG A 136 16.85 4.63 6.44
N SER A 137 17.95 4.76 7.17
CA SER A 137 18.16 5.92 8.04
C SER A 137 17.98 7.25 7.29
N GLY A 138 17.13 8.12 7.86
CA GLY A 138 16.70 9.38 7.26
C GLY A 138 15.72 9.25 6.07
N GLY A 139 15.24 8.04 5.78
CA GLY A 139 14.10 7.76 4.91
C GLY A 139 12.77 8.00 5.63
N TYR A 140 11.66 7.76 4.91
CA TYR A 140 10.32 8.01 5.43
C TYR A 140 9.38 6.83 5.18
N SER A 141 8.53 6.53 6.15
CA SER A 141 7.36 5.66 5.97
C SER A 141 6.10 6.52 5.91
N LEU A 142 5.31 6.38 4.85
CA LEU A 142 4.00 7.01 4.71
C LEU A 142 2.91 5.97 4.93
N ILE A 143 2.16 6.14 6.02
CA ILE A 143 1.11 5.20 6.43
C ILE A 143 -0.23 5.91 6.31
N PHE A 144 -1.19 5.23 5.68
CA PHE A 144 -2.59 5.63 5.65
C PHE A 144 -3.42 4.49 6.21
N VAL A 145 -4.22 4.81 7.23
CA VAL A 145 -5.11 3.87 7.92
C VAL A 145 -6.46 4.55 8.18
N PRO A 146 -7.56 3.77 8.33
CA PRO A 146 -8.82 4.26 8.83
C PRO A 146 -8.63 5.04 10.14
N ALA A 147 -9.28 6.19 10.22
CA ALA A 147 -9.23 7.03 11.40
C ALA A 147 -10.61 7.09 12.06
N PHE A 148 -10.63 6.92 13.38
CA PHE A 148 -11.77 7.10 14.27
C PHE A 148 -12.96 6.13 14.06
N MET A 149 -13.38 5.46 15.14
CA MET A 149 -14.47 4.46 15.09
C MET A 149 -15.84 4.97 14.70
N TRP A 150 -16.13 6.26 14.90
CA TRP A 150 -17.38 6.85 14.42
C TRP A 150 -17.50 6.90 12.88
N LEU A 151 -16.42 6.66 12.14
CA LEU A 151 -16.42 6.52 10.68
C LEU A 151 -16.49 5.05 10.22
N TRP A 152 -16.46 4.10 11.16
CA TRP A 152 -16.56 2.67 10.85
C TRP A 152 -17.87 2.36 10.13
N GLY A 153 -17.76 1.68 9.00
CA GLY A 153 -18.90 1.32 8.18
C GLY A 153 -18.81 -0.07 7.59
N VAL A 154 -19.73 -0.33 6.67
CA VAL A 154 -19.85 -1.62 5.99
C VAL A 154 -18.58 -2.01 5.24
N GLN A 155 -17.86 -1.03 4.71
CA GLN A 155 -16.61 -1.28 3.98
C GLN A 155 -15.53 -1.85 4.90
N ASP A 156 -15.39 -1.32 6.12
CA ASP A 156 -14.42 -1.82 7.10
C ASP A 156 -14.70 -3.28 7.46
N ASP A 157 -15.97 -3.64 7.62
CA ASP A 157 -16.40 -5.03 7.88
C ASP A 157 -16.09 -5.95 6.69
N ILE A 158 -16.36 -5.52 5.46
CA ILE A 158 -16.10 -6.31 4.23
C ILE A 158 -14.60 -6.49 3.99
N SER A 159 -13.82 -5.45 4.25
CA SER A 159 -12.37 -5.43 4.19
C SER A 159 -11.71 -6.23 5.33
N ASN A 160 -12.46 -6.65 6.34
CA ASN A 160 -11.97 -7.35 7.54
C ASN A 160 -10.94 -6.51 8.33
N HIS A 161 -11.18 -5.21 8.52
CA HIS A 161 -10.37 -4.39 9.41
C HIS A 161 -10.42 -4.97 10.84
N ARG A 162 -9.27 -5.03 11.52
CA ARG A 162 -9.13 -5.64 12.86
C ARG A 162 -9.04 -4.61 13.97
N ILE A 163 -8.50 -3.44 13.68
CA ILE A 163 -8.28 -2.38 14.66
C ILE A 163 -9.57 -1.59 14.86
N ARG A 164 -10.15 -1.75 16.05
CA ARG A 164 -11.33 -1.04 16.54
C ARG A 164 -10.97 0.00 17.61
#